data_AF-A0A0G0HRH1-F1
#
_entry.id   AF-A0A0G0HRH1-F1
#
_cell.length_a   1.000
_cell.length_b   1.000
_cell.length_c   1.000
_cell.angle_alpha   90.00
_cell.angle_beta   90.00
_cell.angle_gamma   90.00
#
_symmetry.space_group_name_H-M   'P 1'
#
loop_
_entity.id
_entity.type
_entity.pdbx_description
1 polymer ?
#
loop_
_entity_poly.entity_id
_entity_poly.type
_entity_poly.pdbx_seq_one_letter_code
_entity_poly.pdbx_strand_id
1 'polypeptide(L)'
;MRHLLLAFLLAAPLSSAWPRAGGGDGGGGDFGGGCFPAGTQISTIEGDRPIEEIRPGDKVLAYTGERLVRASVVKTYAKKSRLMVIRTTKGRLIATPEHPLLTVTGWRPIENLTRQIFNPALTKLHLIKAENITTDEINKQQTDWQTNWTSCQSERQEQAVLLAQYKILTEENKELKSQLNFRERKSIPSVTARVIGKDSEDSDRAIIINAGELAGIKIEQPVIVGEGILVGKIIQVENDISFVRLINDNNSKIAATILNRKQSLGIVEGGYGLSVKMNFIPRNEIVLNNDQVITSGLELNVPRGLLIGTIAAIENEAYQPFQQAILAPAIDLSKLTVVSVLLTN
;
A
#
# COMPACT_ATOMS: atom_id res chain seq x y z
N MET A 1 -24.28 11.51 -2.90
CA MET A 1 -24.94 12.65 -2.23
C MET A 1 -24.10 13.90 -2.43
N ARG A 2 -24.57 14.89 -3.21
CA ARG A 2 -23.85 16.17 -3.39
C ARG A 2 -24.59 17.28 -2.63
N HIS A 3 -23.85 18.01 -1.81
CA HIS A 3 -24.33 19.12 -0.99
C HIS A 3 -24.50 20.38 -1.86
N LEU A 4 -25.46 21.24 -1.52
CA LEU A 4 -25.74 22.52 -2.20
C LEU A 4 -25.37 23.67 -1.24
N LEU A 5 -24.76 24.74 -1.77
CA LEU A 5 -24.62 26.05 -1.14
C LEU A 5 -25.36 27.07 -2.02
N LEU A 6 -26.23 27.86 -1.42
CA LEU A 6 -27.15 28.84 -1.99
C LEU A 6 -26.64 30.23 -1.61
N ALA A 7 -25.59 30.75 -2.23
CA ALA A 7 -25.14 32.10 -1.87
C ALA A 7 -26.16 33.16 -2.35
N PHE A 8 -27.09 33.58 -1.48
CA PHE A 8 -27.96 34.72 -1.73
C PHE A 8 -27.18 36.01 -1.48
N LEU A 9 -26.43 36.39 -2.49
CA LEU A 9 -25.59 37.57 -2.49
C LEU A 9 -26.46 38.83 -2.51
N LEU A 10 -27.02 39.22 -1.35
CA LEU A 10 -27.63 40.53 -1.17
C LEU A 10 -26.48 41.52 -1.33
N ALA A 11 -26.52 42.27 -2.41
CA ALA A 11 -25.45 43.12 -2.88
C ALA A 11 -26.10 44.49 -3.07
N ALA A 12 -26.05 45.35 -2.05
CA ALA A 12 -26.77 46.62 -2.06
C ALA A 12 -26.11 47.66 -2.99
N PRO A 13 -26.80 48.17 -4.03
CA PRO A 13 -26.47 49.43 -4.68
C PRO A 13 -27.51 50.50 -4.28
N LEU A 14 -27.21 51.78 -4.50
CA LEU A 14 -28.21 52.85 -4.32
C LEU A 14 -29.33 52.88 -5.41
N SER A 15 -29.49 51.82 -6.21
CA SER A 15 -30.59 51.64 -7.16
C SER A 15 -30.67 50.16 -7.62
N SER A 16 -31.86 49.70 -8.02
CA SER A 16 -32.19 48.29 -8.28
C SER A 16 -31.27 47.61 -9.30
N ALA A 17 -30.44 46.66 -8.84
CA ALA A 17 -29.54 45.87 -9.69
C ALA A 17 -30.09 44.45 -9.98
N TRP A 18 -29.92 43.94 -11.20
CA TRP A 18 -30.34 42.57 -11.60
C TRP A 18 -29.19 41.81 -12.30
N PRO A 19 -28.49 40.87 -11.62
CA PRO A 19 -27.21 40.35 -12.11
C PRO A 19 -27.28 39.20 -13.13
N ARG A 20 -26.25 39.13 -13.98
CA ARG A 20 -25.88 37.92 -14.73
C ARG A 20 -24.90 37.14 -13.86
N ALA A 21 -25.29 35.94 -13.42
CA ALA A 21 -24.52 35.06 -12.52
C ALA A 21 -23.97 35.76 -11.24
N GLY A 22 -24.85 36.39 -10.48
CA GLY A 22 -24.56 36.97 -9.16
C GLY A 22 -25.88 37.13 -8.39
N GLY A 23 -25.87 36.97 -7.08
CA GLY A 23 -27.08 36.86 -6.25
C GLY A 23 -28.08 38.01 -6.41
N GLY A 24 -29.36 37.68 -6.29
CA GLY A 24 -30.46 38.62 -6.44
C GLY A 24 -30.52 39.65 -5.32
N ASP A 25 -30.86 40.88 -5.70
CA ASP A 25 -31.17 41.98 -4.80
C ASP A 25 -32.56 41.75 -4.18
N GLY A 26 -32.66 41.82 -2.85
CA GLY A 26 -33.92 41.67 -2.13
C GLY A 26 -34.76 42.93 -2.24
N GLY A 27 -35.44 43.12 -3.36
CA GLY A 27 -36.35 44.24 -3.60
C GLY A 27 -37.80 43.80 -3.77
N GLY A 28 -38.55 43.71 -2.67
CA GLY A 28 -39.99 44.03 -2.55
C GLY A 28 -41.03 43.60 -3.60
N GLY A 29 -40.77 42.60 -4.44
CA GLY A 29 -41.75 42.06 -5.40
C GLY A 29 -41.46 40.59 -5.73
N ASP A 30 -42.51 39.81 -5.96
CA ASP A 30 -42.62 38.33 -5.99
C ASP A 30 -41.71 37.53 -6.96
N PHE A 31 -40.52 38.00 -7.34
CA PHE A 31 -39.68 37.38 -8.38
C PHE A 31 -38.20 37.16 -8.01
N GLY A 32 -37.87 36.93 -6.73
CA GLY A 32 -36.49 36.66 -6.27
C GLY A 32 -36.26 35.22 -5.81
N GLY A 33 -35.87 34.29 -6.69
CA GLY A 33 -35.81 32.86 -6.31
C GLY A 33 -34.81 31.93 -7.01
N GLY A 34 -33.92 32.43 -7.88
CA GLY A 34 -33.03 31.56 -8.66
C GLY A 34 -31.75 31.13 -7.93
N CYS A 35 -31.48 29.82 -7.83
CA CYS A 35 -30.24 29.28 -7.27
C CYS A 35 -29.37 28.63 -8.36
N PHE A 36 -28.04 28.71 -8.21
CA PHE A 36 -27.08 28.03 -9.07
C PHE A 36 -26.50 26.77 -8.39
N PRO A 37 -26.07 25.76 -9.14
CA PRO A 37 -25.37 24.60 -8.58
C PRO A 37 -23.97 24.97 -8.09
N ALA A 38 -23.45 24.19 -7.14
CA ALA A 38 -22.05 24.26 -6.72
C ALA A 38 -21.10 24.10 -7.92
N GLY A 39 -19.99 24.83 -7.91
CA GLY A 39 -19.01 24.95 -9.00
C GLY A 39 -19.30 26.09 -9.98
N THR A 40 -20.39 26.84 -9.82
CA THR A 40 -20.67 28.03 -10.63
C THR A 40 -19.70 29.14 -10.26
N GLN A 41 -18.98 29.68 -11.25
CA GLN A 41 -17.99 30.74 -11.06
C GLN A 41 -18.68 32.10 -10.90
N ILE A 42 -18.33 32.82 -9.83
CA ILE A 42 -18.77 34.19 -9.55
C ILE A 42 -17.58 35.13 -9.74
N SER A 43 -17.78 36.17 -10.54
CA SER A 43 -16.75 37.17 -10.76
C SER A 43 -16.57 38.08 -9.56
N THR A 44 -15.40 37.95 -8.92
CA THR A 44 -14.95 38.82 -7.83
C THR A 44 -13.88 39.79 -8.34
N ILE A 45 -13.50 40.76 -7.51
CA ILE A 45 -12.46 41.74 -7.87
C ILE A 45 -11.08 41.06 -8.04
N GLU A 46 -10.86 39.95 -7.35
CA GLU A 46 -9.59 39.20 -7.33
C GLU A 46 -9.56 38.06 -8.37
N GLY A 47 -10.65 37.87 -9.11
CA GLY A 47 -10.81 36.79 -10.08
C GLY A 47 -12.11 36.02 -9.87
N ASP A 48 -12.38 35.08 -10.76
CA ASP A 48 -13.54 34.20 -10.65
C ASP A 48 -13.34 33.20 -9.52
N ARG A 49 -14.32 33.10 -8.62
CA ARG A 49 -14.31 32.14 -7.52
C ARG A 49 -15.59 31.31 -7.52
N PRO A 50 -15.54 30.03 -7.15
CA PRO A 50 -16.73 29.20 -7.14
C PRO A 50 -17.71 29.67 -6.03
N ILE A 51 -19.01 29.58 -6.32
CA ILE A 51 -20.10 30.10 -5.49
C ILE A 51 -20.11 29.54 -4.05
N GLU A 52 -19.63 28.30 -3.85
CA GLU A 52 -19.49 27.66 -2.55
C GLU A 52 -18.41 28.28 -1.65
N GLU A 53 -17.44 29.00 -2.22
CA GLU A 53 -16.34 29.63 -1.49
C GLU A 53 -16.65 31.06 -1.07
N ILE A 54 -17.69 31.67 -1.64
CA ILE A 54 -18.09 33.03 -1.32
C ILE A 54 -18.65 33.08 0.11
N ARG A 55 -18.25 34.10 0.87
CA ARG A 55 -18.69 34.35 2.26
C ARG A 55 -19.30 35.75 2.39
N PRO A 56 -20.17 35.97 3.39
CA PRO A 56 -20.62 37.31 3.76
C PRO A 56 -19.41 38.24 3.99
N GLY A 57 -19.41 39.39 3.33
CA GLY A 57 -18.30 40.35 3.33
C GLY A 57 -17.47 40.39 2.04
N ASP A 58 -17.50 39.34 1.20
CA ASP A 58 -16.73 39.33 -0.04
C ASP A 58 -17.26 40.35 -1.04
N LYS A 59 -16.36 40.95 -1.84
CA LYS A 59 -16.72 41.93 -2.87
C LYS A 59 -16.86 41.24 -4.23
N VAL A 60 -18.05 41.34 -4.81
CA VAL A 60 -18.37 40.74 -6.11
C VAL A 60 -18.86 41.78 -7.10
N LEU A 61 -18.91 41.39 -8.37
CA LEU A 61 -19.50 42.20 -9.43
C LEU A 61 -20.97 41.79 -9.63
N ALA A 62 -21.88 42.74 -9.47
CA ALA A 62 -23.30 42.60 -9.76
C ALA A 62 -23.65 43.42 -11.03
N TYR A 63 -24.68 43.06 -11.79
CA TYR A 63 -25.10 43.81 -12.98
C TYR A 63 -26.38 44.59 -12.67
N THR A 64 -26.47 45.88 -13.02
CA THR A 64 -27.64 46.74 -12.74
C THR A 64 -28.55 46.95 -13.96
N GLY A 65 -28.64 46.00 -14.88
CA GLY A 65 -29.40 46.17 -16.12
C GLY A 65 -28.65 46.93 -17.23
N GLU A 66 -27.80 47.89 -16.88
CA GLU A 66 -27.02 48.70 -17.84
C GLU A 66 -25.49 48.60 -17.65
N ARG A 67 -25.01 48.30 -16.44
CA ARG A 67 -23.56 48.24 -16.13
C ARG A 67 -23.23 47.27 -15.00
N LEU A 68 -21.98 46.82 -14.95
CA LEU A 68 -21.45 46.06 -13.81
C LEU A 68 -21.09 47.03 -12.67
N VAL A 69 -21.56 46.72 -11.47
CA VAL A 69 -21.38 47.50 -10.26
C VAL A 69 -20.80 46.62 -9.16
N ARG A 70 -19.89 47.18 -8.37
CA ARG A 70 -19.29 46.47 -7.23
C ARG A 70 -20.29 46.40 -6.09
N ALA A 71 -20.44 45.22 -5.51
CA ALA A 71 -21.32 45.02 -4.38
C ALA A 71 -20.72 44.01 -3.40
N SER A 72 -21.14 44.07 -2.14
CA SER A 72 -20.64 43.18 -1.08
C SER A 72 -21.68 42.13 -0.72
N VAL A 73 -21.24 40.90 -0.45
CA VAL A 73 -22.10 39.81 0.01
C VAL A 73 -22.65 40.12 1.40
N VAL A 74 -23.96 40.23 1.54
CA VAL A 74 -24.58 40.38 2.88
C VAL A 74 -24.86 39.02 3.52
N LYS A 75 -25.23 38.00 2.75
CA LYS A 75 -25.55 36.68 3.32
C LYS A 75 -25.33 35.54 2.32
N THR A 76 -25.24 34.32 2.83
CA THR A 76 -25.28 33.09 2.03
C THR A 76 -26.24 32.11 2.70
N TYR A 77 -26.91 31.30 1.91
CA TYR A 77 -27.89 30.29 2.32
C TYR A 77 -27.49 28.94 1.71
N ALA A 78 -28.26 27.87 1.91
CA ALA A 78 -28.06 26.58 1.23
C ALA A 78 -29.39 25.81 1.18
N LYS A 79 -29.85 25.33 0.01
CA LYS A 79 -31.07 24.52 -0.10
C LYS A 79 -30.94 23.45 -1.17
N LYS A 80 -31.48 22.25 -0.93
CA LYS A 80 -31.63 21.19 -1.93
C LYS A 80 -32.88 21.46 -2.79
N SER A 81 -32.71 21.51 -4.10
CA SER A 81 -33.79 21.76 -5.05
C SER A 81 -33.60 20.91 -6.31
N ARG A 82 -34.70 20.70 -7.04
CA ARG A 82 -34.68 20.07 -8.36
C ARG A 82 -33.90 20.96 -9.33
N LEU A 83 -33.07 20.37 -10.19
CA LEU A 83 -32.33 21.09 -11.22
C LEU A 83 -32.97 20.86 -12.59
N MET A 84 -33.00 21.89 -13.41
CA MET A 84 -33.36 21.83 -14.82
C MET A 84 -32.11 22.10 -15.67
N VAL A 85 -31.96 21.31 -16.73
CA VAL A 85 -30.88 21.48 -17.70
C VAL A 85 -31.44 22.08 -18.97
N ILE A 86 -30.96 23.26 -19.31
CA ILE A 86 -31.30 23.95 -20.53
C ILE A 86 -30.15 23.76 -21.51
N ARG A 87 -30.43 23.12 -22.63
CA ARG A 87 -29.48 23.03 -23.73
C ARG A 87 -29.75 24.16 -24.71
N THR A 88 -28.76 25.01 -24.90
CA THR A 88 -28.72 26.03 -25.95
C THR A 88 -27.68 25.62 -27.00
N THR A 89 -27.70 26.24 -28.17
CA THR A 89 -26.69 25.98 -29.21
C THR A 89 -25.28 26.41 -28.83
N LYS A 90 -25.12 27.24 -27.80
CA LYS A 90 -23.80 27.69 -27.31
C LYS A 90 -23.33 26.95 -26.06
N GLY A 91 -24.13 26.03 -25.52
CA GLY A 91 -23.76 25.27 -24.33
C GLY A 91 -24.94 24.88 -23.45
N ARG A 92 -24.61 24.24 -22.33
CA ARG A 92 -25.53 23.73 -21.32
C ARG A 92 -25.58 24.67 -20.13
N LEU A 93 -26.78 25.06 -19.73
CA LEU A 93 -27.05 25.77 -18.47
C LEU A 93 -27.77 24.83 -17.50
N ILE A 94 -27.39 24.87 -16.23
CA ILE A 94 -27.99 24.08 -15.15
C ILE A 94 -28.44 25.05 -14.07
N ALA A 95 -29.74 25.10 -13.77
CA ALA A 95 -30.31 26.02 -12.79
C ALA A 95 -31.60 25.47 -12.18
N THR A 96 -32.10 26.09 -11.11
CA THR A 96 -33.38 25.72 -10.49
C THR A 96 -34.58 26.14 -11.36
N PRO A 97 -35.73 25.43 -11.30
CA PRO A 97 -36.95 25.77 -12.06
C PRO A 97 -37.39 27.24 -11.96
N GLU A 98 -37.24 27.84 -10.78
CA GLU A 98 -37.59 29.22 -10.44
C GLU A 98 -36.60 30.27 -11.00
N HIS A 99 -35.49 29.85 -11.62
CA HIS A 99 -34.43 30.76 -12.04
C HIS A 99 -34.90 31.62 -13.23
N PRO A 100 -34.93 32.96 -13.13
CA PRO A 100 -35.39 33.79 -14.24
C PRO A 100 -34.35 33.79 -15.36
N LEU A 101 -34.77 33.52 -16.59
CA LEU A 101 -33.96 33.70 -17.79
C LEU A 101 -34.48 34.85 -18.63
N LEU A 102 -33.54 35.62 -19.20
CA LEU A 102 -33.87 36.69 -20.12
C LEU A 102 -34.26 36.08 -21.47
N THR A 103 -35.53 36.23 -21.83
CA THR A 103 -36.08 35.85 -23.14
C THR A 103 -36.40 37.09 -23.97
N VAL A 104 -36.74 36.91 -25.25
CA VAL A 104 -37.18 38.00 -26.14
C VAL A 104 -38.42 38.75 -25.63
N THR A 105 -39.22 38.11 -24.77
CA THR A 105 -40.43 38.68 -24.15
C THR A 105 -40.19 39.17 -22.71
N GLY A 106 -38.94 39.29 -22.28
CA GLY A 106 -38.57 39.67 -20.92
C GLY A 106 -38.14 38.47 -20.05
N TRP A 107 -38.02 38.71 -18.74
CA TRP A 107 -37.60 37.69 -17.78
C TRP A 107 -38.72 36.69 -17.50
N ARG A 108 -38.43 35.40 -17.64
CA ARG A 108 -39.36 34.31 -17.30
C ARG A 108 -38.65 33.19 -16.54
N PRO A 109 -39.28 32.57 -15.52
CA PRO A 109 -38.70 31.42 -14.83
C PRO A 109 -38.65 30.20 -15.75
N ILE A 110 -37.66 29.31 -15.53
CA ILE A 110 -37.38 28.16 -16.40
C ILE A 110 -38.58 27.22 -16.54
N GLU A 111 -39.33 27.00 -15.45
CA GLU A 111 -40.52 26.14 -15.47
C GLU A 111 -41.58 26.60 -16.49
N ASN A 112 -41.71 27.92 -16.68
CA ASN A 112 -42.66 28.53 -17.61
C ASN A 112 -42.17 28.53 -19.07
N LEU A 113 -40.95 28.05 -19.34
CA LEU A 113 -40.41 27.89 -20.69
C LEU A 113 -40.86 26.60 -21.39
N THR A 114 -41.65 25.76 -20.72
CA THR A 114 -41.95 24.39 -21.17
C THR A 114 -43.09 24.25 -22.18
N ARG A 115 -43.80 25.32 -22.60
CA ARG A 115 -44.97 25.14 -23.52
C ARG A 115 -45.21 26.10 -24.69
N GLN A 116 -44.54 27.23 -24.87
CA GLN A 116 -44.82 28.10 -26.02
C GLN A 116 -43.62 28.93 -26.48
N ILE A 117 -42.82 28.40 -27.42
CA ILE A 117 -42.15 29.20 -28.46
C ILE A 117 -42.00 28.32 -29.72
N PHE A 118 -43.07 28.17 -30.50
CA PHE A 118 -43.00 27.75 -31.90
C PHE A 118 -43.46 28.94 -32.74
N ASN A 119 -42.57 29.90 -32.98
CA ASN A 119 -42.78 30.85 -34.06
C ASN A 119 -41.47 31.04 -34.84
N PRO A 120 -41.33 30.37 -36.00
CA PRO A 120 -40.09 30.33 -36.77
C PRO A 120 -39.77 31.66 -37.47
N ALA A 121 -40.69 32.64 -37.46
CA ALA A 121 -40.56 33.87 -38.24
C ALA A 121 -39.77 35.00 -37.55
N LEU A 122 -39.49 34.95 -36.25
CA LEU A 122 -38.87 36.07 -35.52
C LEU A 122 -37.66 35.62 -34.68
N THR A 123 -36.46 35.85 -35.25
CA THR A 123 -35.13 35.93 -34.60
C THR A 123 -34.49 34.66 -34.02
N LYS A 124 -33.51 34.11 -34.76
CA LYS A 124 -32.13 33.68 -34.39
C LYS A 124 -31.81 33.06 -33.01
N LEU A 125 -32.77 32.54 -32.25
CA LEU A 125 -32.54 31.72 -31.07
C LEU A 125 -33.02 30.30 -31.35
N HIS A 126 -32.07 29.37 -31.40
CA HIS A 126 -32.29 27.97 -31.75
C HIS A 126 -32.79 27.16 -30.54
N LEU A 127 -33.81 26.32 -30.79
CA LEU A 127 -34.24 25.13 -30.04
C LEU A 127 -33.90 25.10 -28.54
N ILE A 128 -34.87 25.47 -27.70
CA ILE A 128 -34.84 25.23 -26.26
C ILE A 128 -35.63 23.95 -25.99
N LYS A 129 -34.93 22.83 -25.74
CA LYS A 129 -35.54 21.59 -25.24
C LYS A 129 -35.20 21.46 -23.76
N ALA A 130 -36.21 21.62 -22.89
CA ALA A 130 -36.10 21.35 -21.47
C ALA A 130 -36.53 19.89 -21.24
N GLU A 131 -35.57 19.00 -20.99
CA GLU A 131 -35.85 17.62 -20.61
C GLU A 131 -35.68 17.47 -19.09
N ASN A 132 -36.65 16.80 -18.47
CA ASN A 132 -36.54 16.39 -17.08
C ASN A 132 -35.49 15.29 -17.01
N ILE A 133 -34.40 15.50 -16.26
CA ILE A 133 -33.54 14.39 -15.86
C ILE A 133 -34.38 13.53 -14.91
N THR A 134 -34.92 12.44 -15.42
CA THR A 134 -35.64 11.45 -14.61
C THR A 134 -34.67 10.85 -13.61
N THR A 135 -35.13 10.66 -12.38
CA THR A 135 -34.40 10.04 -11.26
C THR A 135 -33.72 8.72 -11.64
N ASP A 136 -34.22 8.03 -12.66
CA ASP A 136 -33.67 6.79 -13.19
C ASP A 136 -32.32 6.94 -13.90
N GLU A 137 -32.03 8.06 -14.58
CA GLU A 137 -30.73 8.28 -15.23
C GLU A 137 -29.64 8.56 -14.19
N ILE A 138 -29.99 9.30 -13.13
CA ILE A 138 -29.09 9.58 -12.00
C ILE A 138 -28.84 8.28 -11.21
N ASN A 139 -29.88 7.48 -10.98
CA ASN A 139 -29.75 6.20 -10.27
C ASN A 139 -28.94 5.19 -11.10
N LYS A 140 -29.20 5.07 -12.40
CA LYS A 140 -28.44 4.19 -13.31
C LYS A 140 -26.97 4.60 -13.38
N GLN A 141 -26.71 5.90 -13.52
CA GLN A 141 -25.34 6.40 -13.48
C GLN A 141 -24.68 6.10 -12.13
N GLN A 142 -25.39 6.28 -11.01
CA GLN A 142 -24.87 5.98 -9.67
C GLN A 142 -24.57 4.49 -9.46
N THR A 143 -25.42 3.58 -9.96
CA THR A 143 -25.18 2.13 -9.91
C THR A 143 -24.01 1.71 -10.81
N ASP A 144 -23.84 2.36 -11.96
CA ASP A 144 -22.71 2.11 -12.86
C ASP A 144 -21.37 2.53 -12.23
N TRP A 145 -21.35 3.67 -11.52
CA TRP A 145 -20.15 4.09 -10.76
C TRP A 145 -19.84 3.14 -9.61
N GLN A 146 -20.86 2.66 -8.90
CA GLN A 146 -20.70 1.72 -7.77
C GLN A 146 -20.18 0.36 -8.24
N THR A 147 -20.70 -0.16 -9.36
CA THR A 147 -20.24 -1.43 -9.94
C THR A 147 -18.83 -1.32 -10.48
N ASN A 148 -18.50 -0.26 -11.24
CA ASN A 148 -17.15 -0.03 -11.75
C ASN A 148 -16.12 0.17 -10.62
N TRP A 149 -16.49 0.90 -9.56
CA TRP A 149 -15.62 1.09 -8.40
C TRP A 149 -15.35 -0.24 -7.68
N THR A 150 -16.38 -1.06 -7.49
CA THR A 150 -16.24 -2.40 -6.89
C THR A 150 -15.37 -3.31 -7.76
N SER A 151 -15.58 -3.33 -9.09
CA SER A 151 -14.76 -4.10 -10.05
C SER A 151 -13.29 -3.68 -10.00
N CYS A 152 -13.03 -2.37 -10.03
CA CYS A 152 -11.68 -1.83 -9.96
C CYS A 152 -11.00 -2.16 -8.61
N GLN A 153 -11.77 -2.15 -7.51
CA GLN A 153 -11.25 -2.56 -6.20
C GLN A 153 -10.91 -4.06 -6.17
N SER A 154 -11.77 -4.93 -6.73
CA SER A 154 -11.49 -6.37 -6.82
C SER A 154 -10.28 -6.67 -7.69
N GLU A 155 -10.14 -6.01 -8.85
CA GLU A 155 -8.98 -6.16 -9.74
C GLU A 155 -7.69 -5.73 -9.05
N ARG A 156 -7.70 -4.63 -8.31
CA ARG A 156 -6.54 -4.21 -7.51
C ARG A 156 -6.16 -5.23 -6.45
N GLN A 157 -7.15 -5.84 -5.81
CA GLN A 157 -6.91 -6.84 -4.78
C GLN A 157 -6.33 -8.12 -5.38
N GLU A 158 -6.86 -8.56 -6.53
CA GLU A 158 -6.33 -9.69 -7.29
C GLU A 158 -4.89 -9.43 -7.76
N GLN A 159 -4.61 -8.25 -8.31
CA GLN A 159 -3.25 -7.84 -8.69
C GLN A 159 -2.29 -7.83 -7.49
N ALA A 160 -2.74 -7.38 -6.32
CA ALA A 160 -1.92 -7.39 -5.11
C ALA A 160 -1.56 -8.81 -4.66
N VAL A 161 -2.52 -9.75 -4.72
CA VAL A 161 -2.28 -11.16 -4.41
C VAL A 161 -1.29 -11.78 -5.41
N LEU A 162 -1.49 -11.53 -6.71
CA LEU A 162 -0.60 -12.06 -7.75
C LEU A 162 0.83 -11.53 -7.60
N LEU A 163 0.99 -10.24 -7.27
CA LEU A 163 2.31 -9.65 -7.01
C LEU A 163 3.00 -10.27 -5.80
N ALA A 164 2.26 -10.60 -4.74
CA ALA A 164 2.82 -11.28 -3.57
C ALA A 164 3.30 -12.70 -3.91
N GLN A 165 2.49 -13.48 -4.64
CA GLN A 165 2.86 -14.81 -5.11
C GLN A 165 4.09 -14.78 -6.02
N TYR A 166 4.13 -13.84 -6.97
CA TYR A 166 5.26 -13.67 -7.87
C TYR A 166 6.56 -13.39 -7.10
N LYS A 167 6.52 -12.50 -6.09
CA LYS A 167 7.70 -12.21 -5.25
C LYS A 167 8.19 -13.45 -4.50
N ILE A 168 7.29 -14.22 -3.89
CA ILE A 168 7.64 -15.48 -3.20
C ILE A 168 8.31 -16.45 -4.18
N LEU A 169 7.70 -16.68 -5.35
CA LEU A 169 8.25 -17.55 -6.38
C LEU A 169 9.63 -17.08 -6.87
N THR A 170 9.85 -15.77 -6.99
CA THR A 170 11.15 -15.24 -7.42
C THR A 170 12.24 -15.45 -6.37
N GLU A 171 11.92 -15.31 -5.08
CA GLU A 171 12.87 -15.56 -4.00
C GLU A 171 13.18 -17.05 -3.88
N GLU A 172 12.15 -17.90 -3.96
CA GLU A 172 12.34 -19.36 -4.02
C GLU A 172 13.20 -19.78 -5.21
N ASN A 173 12.97 -19.22 -6.40
CA ASN A 173 13.77 -19.55 -7.59
C ASN A 173 15.24 -19.16 -7.43
N LYS A 174 15.50 -17.98 -6.84
CA LYS A 174 16.84 -17.50 -6.55
C LYS A 174 17.56 -18.42 -5.55
N GLU A 175 16.85 -18.85 -4.52
CA GLU A 175 17.37 -19.77 -3.50
C GLU A 175 17.60 -21.18 -4.07
N LEU A 176 16.70 -21.68 -4.92
CA LEU A 176 16.90 -22.95 -5.62
C LEU A 176 18.14 -22.91 -6.52
N LYS A 177 18.37 -21.79 -7.23
CA LYS A 177 19.57 -21.62 -8.08
C LYS A 177 20.86 -21.58 -7.26
N SER A 178 20.88 -20.88 -6.13
CA SER A 178 22.08 -20.85 -5.27
C SER A 178 22.42 -22.24 -4.73
N GLN A 179 21.40 -23.03 -4.37
CA GLN A 179 21.55 -24.42 -3.93
C GLN A 179 22.01 -25.36 -5.05
N LEU A 180 21.47 -25.23 -6.27
CA LEU A 180 21.94 -26.00 -7.44
C LEU A 180 23.42 -25.72 -7.73
N ASN A 181 23.82 -24.45 -7.72
CA ASN A 181 25.22 -24.07 -7.94
C ASN A 181 26.17 -24.56 -6.83
N PHE A 182 25.66 -24.79 -5.62
CA PHE A 182 26.45 -25.40 -4.53
C PHE A 182 26.69 -26.89 -4.78
N ARG A 183 25.66 -27.63 -5.20
CA ARG A 183 25.75 -29.05 -5.55
C ARG A 183 26.78 -29.31 -6.65
N GLU A 184 26.92 -28.40 -7.60
CA GLU A 184 27.94 -28.52 -8.67
C GLU A 184 29.38 -28.31 -8.18
N ARG A 185 29.60 -27.53 -7.10
CA ARG A 185 30.94 -27.18 -6.59
C ARG A 185 31.47 -28.07 -5.48
N LYS A 186 30.60 -28.69 -4.68
CA LYS A 186 30.97 -29.73 -3.70
C LYS A 186 30.15 -30.97 -4.04
N SER A 187 30.83 -32.05 -4.44
CA SER A 187 30.24 -33.35 -4.85
C SER A 187 29.56 -34.12 -3.69
N ILE A 188 28.83 -33.43 -2.82
CA ILE A 188 28.08 -34.00 -1.70
C ILE A 188 26.62 -34.10 -2.16
N PRO A 189 26.00 -35.29 -2.13
CA PRO A 189 24.59 -35.42 -2.45
C PRO A 189 23.75 -34.64 -1.43
N SER A 190 22.72 -33.96 -1.90
CA SER A 190 21.85 -33.15 -1.04
C SER A 190 20.39 -33.28 -1.46
N VAL A 191 19.49 -33.17 -0.49
CA VAL A 191 18.04 -33.16 -0.68
C VAL A 191 17.51 -31.77 -0.39
N THR A 192 16.94 -31.11 -1.40
CA THR A 192 16.27 -29.83 -1.22
C THR A 192 14.86 -30.05 -0.69
N ALA A 193 14.49 -29.31 0.35
CA ALA A 193 13.20 -29.40 1.02
C ALA A 193 12.66 -27.99 1.36
N ARG A 194 11.33 -27.87 1.36
CA ARG A 194 10.61 -26.67 1.78
C ARG A 194 10.34 -26.72 3.27
N VAL A 195 10.48 -25.57 3.94
CA VAL A 195 10.05 -25.39 5.32
C VAL A 195 8.53 -25.29 5.35
N ILE A 196 7.87 -26.20 6.08
CA ILE A 196 6.41 -26.29 6.20
C ILE A 196 5.89 -25.95 7.59
N GLY A 197 6.79 -25.84 8.56
CA GLY A 197 6.44 -25.48 9.93
C GLY A 197 7.65 -24.90 10.65
N LYS A 198 7.37 -24.11 11.68
CA LYS A 198 8.38 -23.56 12.58
C LYS A 198 7.83 -23.63 13.98
N ASP A 199 8.63 -24.15 14.89
CA ASP A 199 8.30 -24.12 16.31
C ASP A 199 8.48 -22.70 16.84
N SER A 200 7.53 -22.28 17.67
CA SER A 200 7.42 -20.92 18.19
C SER A 200 7.76 -20.82 19.68
N GLU A 201 8.09 -21.92 20.34
CA GLU A 201 8.60 -21.88 21.70
C GLU A 201 10.02 -21.29 21.73
N ASP A 202 10.25 -20.33 22.63
CA ASP A 202 11.51 -19.55 22.67
C ASP A 202 12.73 -20.42 23.04
N SER A 203 12.51 -21.54 23.74
CA SER A 203 13.54 -22.46 24.21
C SER A 203 13.93 -23.56 23.24
N ASP A 204 13.00 -24.04 22.41
CA ASP A 204 13.19 -25.15 21.46
C ASP A 204 12.92 -24.67 20.03
N ARG A 205 13.97 -24.18 19.39
CA ARG A 205 13.93 -23.57 18.05
C ARG A 205 14.15 -24.63 16.99
N ALA A 206 13.04 -25.14 16.46
CA ALA A 206 13.04 -26.10 15.37
C ALA A 206 12.24 -25.62 14.15
N ILE A 207 12.58 -26.17 12.98
CA ILE A 207 11.77 -26.07 11.76
C ILE A 207 11.39 -27.47 11.27
N ILE A 208 10.27 -27.57 10.58
CA ILE A 208 9.77 -28.79 9.97
C ILE A 208 9.91 -28.66 8.46
N ILE A 209 10.51 -29.68 7.83
CA ILE A 209 10.74 -29.73 6.38
C ILE A 209 9.94 -30.85 5.73
N ASN A 210 9.49 -30.65 4.48
CA ASN A 210 8.71 -31.64 3.73
C ASN A 210 9.56 -32.70 3.02
N ALA A 211 10.59 -33.19 3.69
CA ALA A 211 11.38 -34.33 3.24
C ALA A 211 11.76 -35.18 4.45
N GLY A 212 11.68 -36.49 4.30
CA GLY A 212 11.88 -37.46 5.36
C GLY A 212 12.79 -38.63 4.96
N GLU A 213 12.60 -39.76 5.62
CA GLU A 213 13.36 -41.00 5.43
C GLU A 213 13.27 -41.52 3.99
N LEU A 214 12.12 -41.34 3.32
CA LEU A 214 11.94 -41.74 1.93
C LEU A 214 12.86 -40.98 0.95
N ALA A 215 13.33 -39.80 1.34
CA ALA A 215 14.32 -39.03 0.59
C ALA A 215 15.79 -39.37 0.99
N GLY A 216 15.98 -40.34 1.89
CA GLY A 216 17.29 -40.75 2.40
C GLY A 216 17.84 -39.90 3.54
N ILE A 217 17.01 -39.04 4.14
CA ILE A 217 17.41 -38.18 5.26
C ILE A 217 17.59 -39.02 6.53
N LYS A 218 18.62 -38.71 7.31
CA LYS A 218 18.96 -39.36 8.57
C LYS A 218 19.20 -38.33 9.67
N ILE A 219 19.06 -38.78 10.92
CA ILE A 219 19.36 -37.99 12.12
C ILE A 219 20.83 -37.54 12.11
N GLU A 220 21.10 -36.37 12.70
CA GLU A 220 22.39 -35.67 12.76
C GLU A 220 22.94 -35.17 11.42
N GLN A 221 22.21 -35.30 10.31
CA GLN A 221 22.63 -34.69 9.03
C GLN A 221 22.50 -33.15 9.09
N PRO A 222 23.46 -32.41 8.50
CA PRO A 222 23.46 -30.96 8.51
C PRO A 222 22.51 -30.41 7.46
N VAL A 223 21.82 -29.34 7.84
CA VAL A 223 20.88 -28.60 7.01
C VAL A 223 21.50 -27.25 6.67
N ILE A 224 21.51 -26.93 5.38
CA ILE A 224 22.16 -25.75 4.82
C ILE A 224 21.23 -24.94 3.93
N VAL A 225 21.64 -23.70 3.64
CA VAL A 225 21.00 -22.79 2.68
C VAL A 225 22.09 -22.23 1.75
N GLY A 226 21.71 -21.90 0.51
CA GLY A 226 22.60 -21.37 -0.52
C GLY A 226 23.89 -22.15 -0.69
N GLU A 227 25.02 -21.44 -0.69
CA GLU A 227 26.37 -21.98 -0.96
C GLU A 227 27.06 -22.62 0.25
N GLY A 228 26.29 -23.24 1.16
CA GLY A 228 26.84 -23.96 2.32
C GLY A 228 26.80 -23.19 3.63
N ILE A 229 25.79 -22.34 3.82
CA ILE A 229 25.49 -21.70 5.10
C ILE A 229 24.75 -22.71 5.98
N LEU A 230 25.28 -23.01 7.16
CA LEU A 230 24.70 -23.95 8.10
C LEU A 230 23.49 -23.32 8.82
N VAL A 231 22.36 -24.02 8.78
CA VAL A 231 21.13 -23.63 9.45
C VAL A 231 20.89 -24.45 10.71
N GLY A 232 21.26 -25.73 10.70
CA GLY A 232 20.94 -26.64 11.79
C GLY A 232 21.28 -28.09 11.50
N LYS A 233 20.74 -28.99 12.33
CA LYS A 233 20.89 -30.45 12.20
C LYS A 233 19.54 -31.15 12.32
N ILE A 234 19.39 -32.27 11.62
CA ILE A 234 18.22 -33.13 11.72
C ILE A 234 18.21 -33.81 13.09
N ILE A 235 17.12 -33.67 13.84
CA ILE A 235 16.96 -34.27 15.17
C ILE A 235 15.95 -35.41 15.21
N GLN A 236 15.00 -35.41 14.28
CA GLN A 236 13.98 -36.42 14.14
C GLN A 236 13.59 -36.51 12.66
N VAL A 237 13.34 -37.73 12.19
CA VAL A 237 12.96 -38.04 10.81
C VAL A 237 11.71 -38.91 10.87
N GLU A 238 10.72 -38.55 10.06
CA GLU A 238 9.56 -39.38 9.74
C GLU A 238 9.60 -39.72 8.24
N ASN A 239 8.59 -40.43 7.72
CA ASN A 239 8.61 -40.89 6.33
C ASN A 239 8.71 -39.73 5.32
N ASP A 240 7.89 -38.69 5.50
CA ASP A 240 7.74 -37.57 4.56
C ASP A 240 8.18 -36.21 5.13
N ILE A 241 8.42 -36.13 6.44
CA ILE A 241 8.83 -34.90 7.13
C ILE A 241 10.05 -35.14 8.01
N SER A 242 10.78 -34.07 8.29
CA SER A 242 11.88 -34.08 9.27
C SER A 242 11.87 -32.83 10.11
N PHE A 243 12.40 -32.94 11.32
CA PHE A 243 12.57 -31.85 12.27
C PHE A 243 14.03 -31.43 12.29
N VAL A 244 14.29 -30.14 12.10
CA VAL A 244 15.61 -29.53 12.10
C VAL A 244 15.76 -28.67 13.33
N ARG A 245 16.73 -28.97 14.18
CA ARG A 245 17.17 -28.07 15.26
C ARG A 245 18.05 -26.98 14.69
N LEU A 246 17.67 -25.72 14.91
CA LEU A 246 18.43 -24.57 14.42
C LEU A 246 19.74 -24.37 15.19
N ILE A 247 20.71 -23.67 14.60
CA ILE A 247 21.99 -23.37 15.25
C ILE A 247 21.86 -22.45 16.49
N ASN A 248 20.76 -21.69 16.60
CA ASN A 248 20.50 -20.77 17.71
C ASN A 248 19.60 -21.36 18.80
N ASP A 249 19.25 -22.64 18.69
CA ASP A 249 18.53 -23.38 19.71
C ASP A 249 19.36 -23.61 20.99
N ASN A 250 18.73 -23.65 22.16
CA ASN A 250 19.42 -23.84 23.45
C ASN A 250 20.20 -25.18 23.51
N ASN A 251 19.70 -26.20 22.83
CA ASN A 251 20.29 -27.53 22.78
C ASN A 251 21.19 -27.73 21.56
N SER A 252 21.42 -26.68 20.76
CA SER A 252 22.30 -26.75 19.59
C SER A 252 23.76 -26.70 20.01
N LYS A 253 24.53 -27.70 19.56
CA LYS A 253 25.98 -27.77 19.75
C LYS A 253 26.63 -28.24 18.45
N ILE A 254 27.55 -27.42 17.94
CA ILE A 254 28.19 -27.65 16.64
C ILE A 254 29.69 -27.42 16.76
N ALA A 255 30.47 -28.44 16.40
CA ALA A 255 31.92 -28.35 16.37
C ALA A 255 32.36 -27.40 15.25
N ALA A 256 33.08 -26.35 15.63
CA ALA A 256 33.40 -25.23 14.75
C ALA A 256 34.89 -24.87 14.79
N THR A 257 35.32 -24.16 13.77
CA THR A 257 36.67 -23.60 13.68
C THR A 257 36.65 -22.26 12.95
N ILE A 258 37.63 -21.41 13.26
CA ILE A 258 37.78 -20.14 12.56
C ILE A 258 38.41 -20.42 11.19
N LEU A 259 37.86 -19.79 10.15
CA LEU A 259 38.35 -19.95 8.79
C LEU A 259 39.85 -19.60 8.72
N ASN A 260 40.62 -20.40 7.98
CA ASN A 260 42.08 -20.30 7.85
C ASN A 260 42.89 -20.52 9.14
N ARG A 261 42.28 -20.85 10.28
CA ARG A 261 42.98 -21.19 11.53
C ARG A 261 42.64 -22.60 12.00
N LYS A 262 43.41 -23.57 11.53
CA LYS A 262 43.14 -25.01 11.79
C LYS A 262 43.20 -25.41 13.27
N GLN A 263 43.84 -24.62 14.13
CA GLN A 263 44.03 -24.90 15.55
C GLN A 263 42.97 -24.24 16.45
N SER A 264 42.16 -23.33 15.89
CA SER A 264 41.07 -22.65 16.60
C SER A 264 39.83 -23.54 16.63
N LEU A 265 39.88 -24.67 17.34
CA LEU A 265 38.72 -25.52 17.57
C LEU A 265 37.85 -24.93 18.68
N GLY A 266 36.54 -25.03 18.51
CA GLY A 266 35.58 -24.64 19.54
C GLY A 266 34.21 -25.27 19.29
N ILE A 267 33.27 -24.97 20.18
CA ILE A 267 31.88 -25.43 20.07
C ILE A 267 30.99 -24.20 19.94
N VAL A 268 30.22 -24.12 18.87
CA VAL A 268 29.16 -23.14 18.73
C VAL A 268 27.91 -23.66 19.43
N GLU A 269 27.41 -22.88 20.38
CA GLU A 269 26.21 -23.14 21.17
C GLU A 269 25.17 -22.04 20.92
N GLY A 270 23.90 -22.45 20.82
CA GLY A 270 22.78 -21.53 20.70
C GLY A 270 22.26 -21.05 22.06
N GLY A 271 21.06 -20.48 22.06
CA GLY A 271 20.39 -19.99 23.27
C GLY A 271 20.68 -18.55 23.69
N TYR A 272 21.30 -17.76 22.80
CA TYR A 272 21.58 -16.35 23.00
C TYR A 272 20.67 -15.46 22.12
N GLY A 273 19.40 -15.83 22.02
CA GLY A 273 18.43 -15.12 21.18
C GLY A 273 18.70 -15.33 19.69
N LEU A 274 19.00 -14.26 18.95
CA LEU A 274 19.33 -14.35 17.51
C LEU A 274 20.81 -14.66 17.25
N SER A 275 21.66 -14.55 18.28
CA SER A 275 23.09 -14.80 18.20
C SER A 275 23.43 -16.22 18.63
N VAL A 276 24.63 -16.67 18.28
CA VAL A 276 25.22 -17.92 18.79
C VAL A 276 26.57 -17.62 19.41
N LYS A 277 27.02 -18.44 20.37
CA LYS A 277 28.30 -18.24 21.06
C LYS A 277 29.25 -19.38 20.74
N MET A 278 30.48 -19.06 20.36
CA MET A 278 31.56 -20.03 20.22
C MET A 278 32.38 -20.09 21.51
N ASN A 279 32.37 -21.26 22.14
CA ASN A 279 33.08 -21.58 23.37
C ASN A 279 34.34 -22.42 23.08
N PHE A 280 35.20 -22.52 24.11
CA PHE A 280 36.43 -23.33 24.11
C PHE A 280 37.50 -22.92 23.11
N ILE A 281 37.55 -21.64 22.71
CA ILE A 281 38.60 -21.14 21.83
C ILE A 281 39.90 -21.03 22.66
N PRO A 282 41.02 -21.63 22.26
CA PRO A 282 42.29 -21.48 22.98
C PRO A 282 42.68 -20.01 23.13
N ARG A 283 43.12 -19.61 24.32
CA ARG A 283 43.49 -18.21 24.60
C ARG A 283 44.69 -17.71 23.80
N ASN A 284 45.58 -18.61 23.38
CA ASN A 284 46.74 -18.27 22.54
C ASN A 284 46.39 -18.04 21.07
N GLU A 285 45.14 -18.29 20.66
CA GLU A 285 44.68 -18.01 19.30
C GLU A 285 44.33 -16.54 19.13
N ILE A 286 44.80 -15.96 18.02
CA ILE A 286 44.51 -14.57 17.65
C ILE A 286 43.18 -14.54 16.91
N VAL A 287 42.14 -14.11 17.61
CA VAL A 287 40.78 -13.96 17.09
C VAL A 287 40.49 -12.49 16.82
N LEU A 288 39.90 -12.18 15.67
CA LEU A 288 39.52 -10.81 15.30
C LEU A 288 38.03 -10.72 15.02
N ASN A 289 37.45 -9.54 15.25
CA ASN A 289 36.09 -9.24 14.81
C ASN A 289 36.01 -9.38 13.29
N ASN A 290 34.85 -9.85 12.81
CA ASN A 290 34.55 -10.20 11.41
C ASN A 290 35.25 -11.47 10.88
N ASP A 291 36.02 -12.19 11.70
CA ASP A 291 36.50 -13.51 11.30
C ASP A 291 35.30 -14.45 11.05
N GLN A 292 35.41 -15.27 10.01
CA GLN A 292 34.38 -16.23 9.64
C GLN A 292 34.56 -17.53 10.44
N VAL A 293 33.46 -18.05 10.95
CA VAL A 293 33.41 -19.34 11.66
C VAL A 293 32.72 -20.38 10.80
N ILE A 294 33.37 -21.53 10.66
CA ILE A 294 32.93 -22.65 9.83
C ILE A 294 32.86 -23.95 10.65
N THR A 295 32.15 -24.97 10.16
CA THR A 295 32.18 -26.31 10.76
C THR A 295 33.59 -26.90 10.72
N SER A 296 34.02 -27.54 11.81
CA SER A 296 35.37 -28.11 11.95
C SER A 296 35.55 -29.43 11.21
N GLY A 297 34.45 -30.18 10.98
CA GLY A 297 34.47 -31.54 10.45
C GLY A 297 34.84 -32.61 11.47
N LEU A 298 34.76 -32.30 12.77
CA LEU A 298 34.98 -33.27 13.85
C LEU A 298 33.75 -34.11 14.17
N GLU A 299 32.57 -33.68 13.70
CA GLU A 299 31.34 -34.47 13.80
C GLU A 299 31.26 -35.42 12.61
N LEU A 300 30.84 -36.67 12.87
CA LEU A 300 30.78 -37.74 11.86
C LEU A 300 29.94 -37.35 10.63
N ASN A 301 28.80 -36.70 10.87
CA ASN A 301 27.81 -36.39 9.85
C ASN A 301 27.93 -34.96 9.32
N VAL A 302 28.80 -34.11 9.88
CA VAL A 302 28.90 -32.70 9.47
C VAL A 302 30.22 -32.47 8.75
N PRO A 303 30.21 -32.20 7.43
CA PRO A 303 31.43 -31.96 6.69
C PRO A 303 32.07 -30.64 7.13
N ARG A 304 33.38 -30.56 7.00
CA ARG A 304 34.14 -29.33 7.26
C ARG A 304 33.78 -28.23 6.26
N GLY A 305 33.74 -26.98 6.73
CA GLY A 305 33.69 -25.80 5.87
C GLY A 305 32.29 -25.35 5.46
N LEU A 306 31.29 -25.61 6.30
CA LEU A 306 29.98 -24.96 6.22
C LEU A 306 30.03 -23.66 7.04
N LEU A 307 29.55 -22.55 6.50
CA LEU A 307 29.59 -21.23 7.14
C LEU A 307 28.53 -21.15 8.24
N ILE A 308 28.94 -20.80 9.46
CA ILE A 308 28.03 -20.60 10.58
C ILE A 308 27.70 -19.11 10.73
N GLY A 309 28.74 -18.27 10.74
CA GLY A 309 28.58 -16.84 10.98
C GLY A 309 29.91 -16.10 11.06
N THR A 310 29.84 -14.86 11.53
CA THR A 310 31.00 -13.97 11.72
C THR A 310 31.11 -13.53 13.17
N ILE A 311 32.34 -13.37 13.66
CA ILE A 311 32.60 -12.91 15.03
C ILE A 311 32.17 -11.45 15.17
N ALA A 312 31.19 -11.21 16.03
CA ALA A 312 30.67 -9.89 16.36
C ALA A 312 31.40 -9.27 17.55
N ALA A 313 31.72 -10.09 18.56
CA ALA A 313 32.45 -9.67 19.74
C ALA A 313 33.27 -10.83 20.32
N ILE A 314 34.36 -10.50 21.00
CA ILE A 314 35.24 -11.46 21.68
C ILE A 314 35.16 -11.17 23.17
N GLU A 315 34.87 -12.22 23.95
CA GLU A 315 34.83 -12.18 25.40
C GLU A 315 36.04 -12.92 25.95
N ASN A 316 36.92 -12.18 26.61
CA ASN A 316 38.14 -12.72 27.20
C ASN A 316 38.18 -12.38 28.69
N GLU A 317 37.83 -13.36 29.52
CA GLU A 317 37.89 -13.24 30.97
C GLU A 317 39.31 -13.50 31.47
N ALA A 318 39.80 -12.65 32.39
CA ALA A 318 41.11 -12.84 33.00
C ALA A 318 41.23 -14.23 33.66
N TYR A 319 42.40 -14.88 33.49
CA TYR A 319 42.75 -16.18 34.08
C TYR A 319 42.01 -17.43 33.55
N GLN A 320 41.14 -17.31 32.55
CA GLN A 320 40.56 -18.49 31.88
C GLN A 320 41.50 -19.06 30.80
N PRO A 321 41.63 -20.40 30.67
CA PRO A 321 42.45 -21.03 29.62
C PRO A 321 41.83 -20.89 28.21
N PHE A 322 40.53 -20.62 28.15
CA PHE A 322 39.76 -20.43 26.92
C PHE A 322 39.15 -19.03 26.87
N GLN A 323 38.96 -18.53 25.65
CA GLN A 323 38.18 -17.33 25.35
C GLN A 323 36.89 -17.72 24.62
N GLN A 324 35.93 -16.80 24.59
CA GLN A 324 34.64 -16.97 23.95
C GLN A 324 34.43 -15.92 22.85
N ALA A 325 33.59 -16.23 21.87
CA ALA A 325 33.23 -15.28 20.82
C ALA A 325 31.72 -15.30 20.57
N ILE A 326 31.10 -14.12 20.54
CA ILE A 326 29.72 -13.96 20.07
C ILE A 326 29.75 -13.93 18.55
N LEU A 327 28.94 -14.76 17.92
CA LEU A 327 28.80 -14.83 16.48
C LEU A 327 27.45 -14.27 16.05
N ALA A 328 27.47 -13.49 14.98
CA ALA A 328 26.29 -13.18 14.19
C ALA A 328 26.11 -14.29 13.13
N PRO A 329 24.98 -15.02 13.11
CA PRO A 329 24.69 -15.99 12.07
C PRO A 329 24.76 -15.38 10.67
N ALA A 330 25.22 -16.14 9.69
CA ALA A 330 25.36 -15.67 8.30
C ALA A 330 24.01 -15.43 7.60
N ILE A 331 22.91 -15.95 8.17
CA ILE A 331 21.56 -15.83 7.64
C ILE A 331 20.54 -15.59 8.76
N ASP A 332 19.46 -14.88 8.43
CA ASP A 332 18.30 -14.75 9.29
C ASP A 332 17.53 -16.07 9.36
N LEU A 333 17.80 -16.86 10.41
CA LEU A 333 17.17 -18.16 10.68
C LEU A 333 15.65 -18.07 10.87
N SER A 334 15.09 -16.85 11.02
CA SER A 334 13.66 -16.67 11.17
C SER A 334 12.87 -16.73 9.87
N LYS A 335 13.53 -16.52 8.71
CA LYS A 335 12.90 -16.34 7.38
C LYS A 335 13.26 -17.45 6.40
N LEU A 336 13.44 -18.67 6.89
CA LEU A 336 13.82 -19.81 6.07
C LEU A 336 12.61 -20.35 5.30
N THR A 337 12.70 -20.44 3.97
CA THR A 337 11.64 -20.99 3.10
C THR A 337 12.05 -22.30 2.45
N VAL A 338 13.29 -22.38 1.96
CA VAL A 338 13.85 -23.57 1.30
C VAL A 338 15.21 -23.86 1.91
N VAL A 339 15.46 -25.13 2.21
CA VAL A 339 16.73 -25.61 2.77
C VAL A 339 17.21 -26.84 2.00
N SER A 340 18.47 -27.20 2.16
CA SER A 340 19.05 -28.42 1.62
C SER A 340 19.69 -29.25 2.73
N VAL A 341 19.33 -30.52 2.82
CA VAL A 341 19.94 -31.49 3.73
C VAL A 341 21.12 -32.15 3.02
N LEU A 342 22.30 -32.16 3.63
CA LEU A 342 23.44 -32.88 3.06
C LEU A 342 23.34 -34.36 3.43
N LEU A 343 23.30 -35.22 2.42
CA LEU A 343 23.32 -36.67 2.59
C LEU A 343 24.76 -37.11 2.83
N THR A 344 25.19 -37.07 4.08
CA THR A 344 26.46 -37.67 4.51
C THR A 344 26.24 -39.15 4.84
N ASN A 345 27.25 -39.97 4.54
CA ASN A 345 27.21 -41.42 4.70
C ASN A 345 27.44 -41.87 6.14
#